data_AF-A0A2V5LW89-F1
#
_entry.id   AF-A0A2V5LW89-F1
#
_cell.length_a   1.000
_cell.length_b   1.000
_cell.length_c   1.000
_cell.angle_alpha   90.00
_cell.angle_beta   90.00
_cell.angle_gamma   90.00
#
_symmetry.space_group_name_H-M   'P 1'
#
loop_
_entity.id
_entity.type
_entity.pdbx_description
1 polymer ?
#
loop_
_entity_poly.entity_id
_entity_poly.type
_entity_poly.pdbx_seq_one_letter_code
_entity_poly.pdbx_strand_id
1 'polypeptide(L)' 'ARAGEIREFTGIDAPYELPVDPEIVVQTDQQSIEESVATILERLLPRLK' A
#
# COMPACT_ATOMS: atom_id res chain seq x y z
N ALA A 1 -10.35 16.97 -2.00
CA ALA A 1 -10.91 15.70 -1.47
C ALA A 1 -12.01 15.97 -0.45
N ARG A 2 -11.70 16.34 0.81
CA ARG A 2 -12.73 16.60 1.85
C ARG A 2 -13.60 17.85 1.61
N ALA A 3 -13.14 18.79 0.80
CA ALA A 3 -13.94 19.93 0.37
C ALA A 3 -15.05 19.57 -0.64
N GLY A 4 -15.15 18.30 -1.07
CA GLY A 4 -16.19 17.83 -2.00
C GLY A 4 -15.96 18.16 -3.47
N GLU A 5 -14.81 18.75 -3.82
CA GLU A 5 -14.47 19.14 -5.19
C GLU A 5 -14.15 17.95 -6.11
N ILE A 6 -13.80 16.80 -5.54
CA ILE A 6 -13.49 15.56 -6.26
C ILE A 6 -14.53 14.53 -5.82
N ARG A 7 -15.29 14.00 -6.78
CA ARG A 7 -16.25 12.92 -6.54
C ARG A 7 -15.53 11.56 -6.57
N GLU A 8 -16.10 10.60 -5.87
CA GLU A 8 -15.65 9.22 -5.76
C GLU A 8 -14.21 9.11 -5.24
N PHE A 9 -13.88 9.93 -4.25
CA PHE A 9 -12.56 9.90 -3.63
C PHE A 9 -12.49 8.73 -2.64
N THR A 10 -11.65 7.74 -2.97
CA THR A 10 -11.45 6.54 -2.15
C THR A 10 -10.94 6.90 -0.75
N GLY A 11 -11.55 6.31 0.29
CA GLY A 11 -11.27 6.62 1.70
C GLY A 11 -12.00 7.86 2.23
N ILE A 12 -12.85 8.50 1.42
CA ILE A 12 -13.76 9.58 1.86
C ILE A 12 -15.19 9.23 1.49
N ASP A 13 -15.53 9.29 0.20
CA ASP A 13 -16.88 9.07 -0.33
C ASP A 13 -17.00 7.81 -1.19
N ALA A 14 -15.87 7.20 -1.56
CA ALA A 14 -15.80 5.82 -2.07
C ALA A 14 -15.00 4.92 -1.10
N PRO A 15 -15.36 3.63 -0.96
CA PRO A 15 -14.60 2.70 -0.13
C PRO A 15 -13.24 2.35 -0.75
N TYR A 16 -12.29 1.95 0.08
CA TYR A 16 -11.07 1.26 -0.36
C TYR A 16 -11.24 -0.24 -0.09
N GLU A 17 -11.07 -1.05 -1.12
CA GLU A 17 -11.14 -2.51 -1.01
C GLU A 17 -9.73 -3.07 -0.83
N LEU A 18 -9.46 -3.58 0.36
CA LEU A 18 -8.19 -4.23 0.67
C LEU A 18 -8.00 -5.47 -0.23
N PRO A 19 -6.77 -5.72 -0.74
CA PRO A 19 -6.48 -6.95 -1.46
C PRO A 19 -6.75 -8.18 -0.59
N VAL A 20 -7.41 -9.19 -1.17
CA VAL A 20 -7.73 -10.45 -0.45
C VAL A 20 -6.48 -11.31 -0.25
N ASP A 21 -5.59 -11.34 -1.24
CA ASP A 21 -4.35 -12.13 -1.22
C ASP A 21 -3.16 -11.29 -1.72
N PRO A 22 -2.66 -10.36 -0.89
CA PRO A 22 -1.50 -9.55 -1.25
C PRO A 22 -0.21 -10.37 -1.14
N GLU A 23 0.58 -10.35 -2.21
CA GLU A 23 1.91 -11.00 -2.25
C GLU A 23 2.88 -10.42 -1.21
N ILE A 24 2.82 -9.09 -1.00
CA ILE A 24 3.60 -8.33 -0.03
C ILE A 24 2.73 -7.21 0.54
N VAL A 25 2.72 -7.06 1.86
CA VAL A 25 2.08 -5.94 2.57
C VAL A 25 3.17 -5.13 3.26
N VAL A 26 3.14 -3.80 3.08
CA VAL A 26 4.09 -2.86 3.72
C VAL A 26 3.29 -1.89 4.57
N GLN A 27 3.58 -1.85 5.88
CA GLN A 27 2.93 -0.95 6.83
C GLN A 27 3.70 0.37 6.90
N THR A 28 3.44 1.24 5.92
CA THR A 28 4.17 2.51 5.74
C THR A 28 3.95 3.51 6.90
N ASP A 29 2.96 3.29 7.74
CA ASP A 29 2.70 4.06 8.96
C ASP A 29 3.57 3.61 10.15
N GLN A 30 4.17 2.41 10.07
CA GLN A 30 4.95 1.78 11.15
C GLN A 30 6.43 1.60 10.79
N GLN A 31 6.82 1.92 9.55
CA GLN A 31 8.15 1.68 9.01
C GLN A 31 8.70 2.95 8.35
N SER A 32 10.02 3.12 8.38
CA SER A 32 10.69 4.10 7.52
C SER A 32 10.60 3.65 6.05
N ILE A 33 10.97 4.57 5.15
CA ILE A 33 11.05 4.26 3.72
C ILE A 33 12.11 3.18 3.48
N GLU A 34 13.27 3.28 4.14
CA GLU A 34 14.36 2.32 4.02
C GLU A 34 13.94 0.92 4.48
N GLU A 35 13.23 0.82 5.61
CA GLU A 35 12.68 -0.44 6.13
C GLU A 35 11.61 -1.03 5.20
N SER A 36 10.75 -0.18 4.65
CA SER A 36 9.74 -0.56 3.66
C SER A 36 10.37 -1.15 2.40
N VAL A 37 11.41 -0.51 1.88
CA VAL A 37 12.14 -0.97 0.69
C VAL A 37 12.88 -2.28 0.98
N ALA A 38 13.54 -2.39 2.13
CA ALA A 38 14.21 -3.62 2.54
C ALA A 38 13.21 -4.81 2.59
N THR A 39 12.04 -4.61 3.22
CA THR A 39 10.97 -5.62 3.28
C THR A 39 10.54 -6.09 1.89
N ILE A 40 10.38 -5.17 0.94
CA ILE A 40 10.00 -5.50 -0.43
C ILE A 40 11.10 -6.34 -1.11
N LEU A 41 12.36 -5.90 -1.01
CA LEU A 41 13.49 -6.57 -1.65
C LEU A 41 13.73 -7.97 -1.08
N GLU A 42 13.67 -8.15 0.23
CA GLU A 42 13.82 -9.46 0.89
C GLU A 42 12.81 -10.49 0.39
N ARG A 43 11.58 -10.05 0.07
CA ARG A 43 10.51 -10.93 -0.41
C ARG A 43 10.57 -11.17 -1.92
N LEU A 44 11.05 -10.20 -2.71
CA LEU A 44 11.10 -10.29 -4.17
C LEU A 44 12.38 -10.93 -4.71
N LEU A 45 13.56 -10.59 -4.16
CA LEU A 45 14.84 -11.04 -4.69
C LEU A 45 14.96 -12.57 -4.84
N PRO A 46 14.50 -13.40 -3.88
CA PRO A 46 14.56 -14.87 -4.04
C PRO A 46 13.71 -15.43 -5.19
N ARG A 47 12.79 -14.64 -5.76
CA ARG A 47 11.85 -15.05 -6.81
C ARG A 47 12.31 -14.64 -8.20
N LEU A 48 13.31 -13.76 -8.28
CA LEU A 48 13.93 -13.35 -9.53
C LEU A 48 15.04 -14.36 -9.86
N LYS A 49 14.86 -15.09 -10.96
CA LYS A 49 15.88 -15.95 -11.58
C LYS A 49 16.39 -15.30 -12.86
#